data_AF-A0A7V9RHW6-F1
#
_entry.id   AF-A0A7V9RHW6-F1
#
_cell.length_a   1.000
_cell.length_b   1.000
_cell.length_c   1.000
_cell.angle_alpha   90.00
_cell.angle_beta   90.00
_cell.angle_gamma   90.00
#
_symmetry.space_group_name_H-M   'P 1'
#
loop_
_entity.id
_entity.type
_entity.pdbx_description
1 polymer ?
#
loop_
_entity_poly.entity_id
_entity_poly.type
_entity_poly.pdbx_seq_one_letter_code
_entity_poly.pdbx_strand_id
1 'polypeptide(L)' 'DEAIPMRIERIDHDRELALCSAEDGGRSTVEIALVQPVAEGDTLLVHAGTAIAHAAPVPGGVERVSA' A
#
# COMPACT_ATOMS: atom_id res chain seq x y z
N ASP A 1 16.39 -7.37 -5.92
CA ASP A 1 15.43 -7.65 -4.85
C ASP A 1 14.01 -7.77 -5.36
N GLU A 2 13.17 -8.40 -4.56
CA GLU A 2 11.74 -8.57 -4.80
C GLU A 2 10.96 -7.36 -4.28
N ALA A 3 9.74 -7.14 -4.78
CA ALA A 3 8.85 -6.12 -4.24
C ALA A 3 8.02 -6.72 -3.11
N ILE A 4 7.85 -5.96 -2.02
CA ILE A 4 7.15 -6.41 -0.82
C ILE A 4 5.77 -5.75 -0.80
N PRO A 5 4.68 -6.51 -0.58
CA PRO A 5 3.35 -5.93 -0.38
C PRO A 5 3.31 -5.17 0.94
N MET A 6 2.87 -3.91 0.90
CA MET A 6 2.65 -3.08 2.09
C MET A 6 1.32 -2.35 2.00
N ARG A 7 0.57 -2.33 3.10
CA ARG A 7 -0.72 -1.64 3.22
C ARG A 7 -0.51 -0.19 3.65
N ILE A 8 -1.20 0.74 3.01
CA ILE A 8 -1.17 2.16 3.37
C ILE A 8 -1.93 2.37 4.67
N GLU A 9 -1.26 2.93 5.68
CA GLU A 9 -1.86 3.29 6.97
C GLU A 9 -2.17 4.79 7.05
N ARG A 10 -1.38 5.64 6.39
CA ARG A 10 -1.57 7.09 6.34
C ARG A 10 -0.91 7.70 5.12
N ILE A 11 -1.52 8.74 4.54
CA ILE A 11 -0.97 9.47 3.39
C ILE A 11 -0.57 10.90 3.78
N ASP A 12 0.54 11.35 3.20
CA ASP A 12 0.98 12.75 3.16
C ASP A 12 0.98 13.19 1.69
N HIS A 13 -0.09 13.90 1.30
CA HIS A 13 -0.29 14.32 -0.09
C HIS A 13 0.67 15.43 -0.53
N ASP A 14 1.16 16.26 0.39
CA ASP A 14 2.05 17.37 0.06
C ASP A 14 3.45 16.87 -0.30
N ARG A 15 3.86 15.75 0.30
CA ARG A 15 5.18 15.13 0.07
C ARG A 15 5.15 13.92 -0.85
N GLU A 16 3.96 13.50 -1.29
CA GLU A 16 3.76 12.27 -2.07
C GLU A 16 4.36 11.03 -1.37
N LEU A 17 4.15 10.95 -0.05
CA LEU A 17 4.61 9.86 0.81
C LEU A 17 3.45 9.16 1.51
N ALA A 18 3.61 7.88 1.80
CA ALA A 18 2.72 7.11 2.66
C ALA A 18 3.49 6.44 3.80
N LEU A 19 2.86 6.33 4.96
CA LEU A 19 3.28 5.37 5.98
C LEU A 19 2.59 4.04 5.67
N CYS A 20 3.37 2.99 5.43
CA CYS A 20 2.85 1.68 5.11
C CYS A 20 3.27 0.63 6.14
N SER A 21 2.47 -0.41 6.28
CA SER A 21 2.72 -1.58 7.12
C SER A 21 2.86 -2.85 6.27
N ALA A 22 3.82 -3.71 6.61
CA ALA A 22 3.93 -5.07 6.08
C ALA A 22 3.19 -6.07 7.00
N GLU A 23 2.93 -7.27 6.50
CA GLU A 23 2.21 -8.31 7.28
C GLU A 23 2.94 -8.74 8.56
N ASP A 24 4.27 -8.61 8.60
CA ASP A 24 5.09 -8.88 9.79
C ASP A 24 5.04 -7.75 10.84
N GLY A 25 4.27 -6.68 10.56
CA GLY A 25 4.15 -5.49 11.40
C GLY A 25 5.23 -4.43 11.17
N GLY A 26 6.18 -4.68 10.25
CA GLY A 26 7.19 -3.71 9.84
C GLY A 26 6.54 -2.46 9.23
N ARG A 27 7.03 -1.27 9.59
CA ARG A 27 6.52 0.00 9.07
C ARG A 27 7.61 0.79 8.38
N SER A 28 7.27 1.36 7.23
CA SER A 28 8.19 2.18 6.44
C SER A 28 7.45 3.35 5.80
N THR A 29 8.16 4.46 5.63
CA THR A 29 7.70 5.54 4.74
C THR A 29 8.02 5.16 3.31
N VAL A 30 7.01 5.27 2.44
CA VAL A 30 7.05 4.82 1.05
C VAL A 30 6.72 5.99 0.13
N GLU A 31 7.52 6.18 -0.93
CA GLU A 31 7.23 7.14 -1.99
C GLU A 31 6.11 6.62 -2.89
N ILE A 32 5.06 7.42 -3.09
CA ILE A 32 3.82 7.02 -3.79
C ILE A 32 3.55 7.82 -5.07
N ALA A 33 4.45 8.73 -5.46
CA ALA A 33 4.30 9.60 -6.63
C ALA A 33 4.03 8.83 -7.93
N LEU A 34 4.65 7.65 -8.11
CA LEU A 34 4.56 6.85 -9.34
C LEU A 34 3.24 6.07 -9.51
N VAL A 35 2.48 5.90 -8.42
CA VAL A 35 1.31 4.99 -8.39
C VAL A 35 0.02 5.72 -8.02
N GLN A 36 0.02 7.05 -8.03
CA GLN A 36 -1.19 7.83 -7.83
C GLN A 36 -2.28 7.43 -8.86
N PRO A 37 -3.57 7.42 -8.48
CA PRO A 37 -4.11 7.71 -7.14
C PRO A 37 -3.95 6.53 -6.16
N VAL A 38 -3.86 6.83 -4.86
CA VAL A 38 -3.87 5.84 -3.76
C VAL A 38 -4.73 6.31 -2.59
N ALA A 39 -5.22 5.39 -1.77
CA ALA A 39 -6.02 5.63 -0.57
C ALA A 39 -5.52 4.82 0.64
N GLU A 40 -5.84 5.28 1.85
CA GLU A 40 -5.59 4.50 3.07
C GLU A 40 -6.29 3.14 2.99
N GLY A 41 -5.57 2.07 3.32
CA GLY A 41 -6.03 0.69 3.18
C GLY A 41 -5.62 0.00 1.88
N ASP A 42 -5.20 0.74 0.84
CA ASP A 42 -4.65 0.14 -0.38
C ASP A 42 -3.39 -0.67 -0.07
N THR A 43 -3.13 -1.70 -0.87
CA THR A 43 -1.88 -2.47 -0.79
C THR A 43 -1.04 -2.15 -2.01
N LEU A 44 0.22 -1.77 -1.78
CA LEU A 44 1.19 -1.42 -2.81
C LEU A 44 2.32 -2.43 -2.83
N LEU A 45 2.90 -2.65 -4.02
CA LEU A 45 4.17 -3.36 -4.16
C LEU A 45 5.31 -2.36 -4.02
N VAL A 46 6.14 -2.54 -2.99
CA VAL A 46 7.20 -1.62 -2.61
C VAL A 46 8.57 -2.23 -2.85
N HIS A 47 9.44 -1.48 -3.51
CA HIS A 47 10.83 -1.88 -3.73
C HIS A 47 11.76 -0.73 -3.37
N ALA A 48 12.74 -0.99 -2.50
CA ALA A 48 13.70 0.01 -2.04
C ALA A 48 13.07 1.32 -1.48
N GLY A 49 11.88 1.23 -0.87
CA GLY A 49 11.17 2.40 -0.30
C GLY A 49 10.26 3.15 -1.27
N THR A 50 10.14 2.71 -2.52
CA THR A 50 9.27 3.33 -3.52
C THR A 50 8.18 2.35 -3.95
N ALA A 51 6.94 2.82 -4.01
CA ALA A 51 5.84 2.05 -4.59
C ALA A 51 5.95 1.99 -6.11
N ILE A 52 5.92 0.78 -6.66
CA ILE A 52 6.09 0.56 -8.11
C ILE A 52 4.81 0.06 -8.78
N ALA A 53 3.85 -0.44 -8.01
CA ALA A 53 2.55 -0.86 -8.50
C ALA A 53 1.52 -0.94 -7.36
N HIS A 54 0.24 -0.93 -7.72
CA HIS A 54 -0.84 -1.42 -6.88
C HIS A 54 -0.76 -2.95 -6.81
N ALA A 55 -0.95 -3.53 -5.63
CA ALA A 55 -1.16 -4.97 -5.54
C ALA A 55 -2.50 -5.32 -6.20
N ALA A 56 -2.53 -6.39 -6.99
CA ALA A 56 -3.79 -6.91 -7.50
C ALA A 56 -4.69 -7.25 -6.30
N PRO A 57 -6.00 -6.97 -6.35
CA PRO A 57 -6.91 -7.45 -5.32
C PRO A 57 -6.76 -8.97 -5.24
N VAL A 58 -6.47 -9.49 -4.05
CA VAL A 58 -6.51 -10.93 -3.82
C VAL A 58 -7.96 -11.37 -4.07
N PRO A 59 -8.25 -12.22 -5.07
CA PRO A 59 -9.60 -12.74 -5.24
C PRO A 59 -9.92 -13.66 -4.05
N GLY A 60 -10.57 -13.13 -3.01
CA GLY A 60 -10.94 -13.92 -1.83
C GLY A 60 -11.29 -13.19 -0.52
N GLY A 61 -11.23 -11.85 -0.44
CA GLY A 61 -11.55 -11.09 0.78
C GLY A 61 -13.05 -10.81 0.96
N VAL A 62 -13.77 -11.74 1.61
CA VAL A 62 -15.18 -11.69 2.09
C VAL A 62 -16.01 -10.42 1.82
N GLU A 63 -16.94 -10.51 0.86
CA GLU A 63 -18.13 -9.66 0.81
C GLU A 63 -18.98 -9.96 2.06
N ARG A 64 -18.97 -9.05 3.04
CA ARG A 64 -19.97 -9.06 4.11
C ARG A 64 -21.18 -8.27 3.64
N VAL A 65 -22.17 -8.97 3.10
CA VAL A 65 -23.54 -8.46 2.96
C VAL A 65 -24.16 -8.43 4.37
N SER A 66 -24.45 -7.24 4.88
CA SER A 66 -25.38 -7.08 6.00
C SER A 66 -26.72 -6.64 5.42
N ALA A 67 -27.71 -7.53 5.54
CA ALA A 67 -29.14 -7.26 5.33
C ALA A 67 -29.76 -6.61 6.57
#